data_AF-A0A0M5LTW4-F1
#
_entry.id   AF-A0A0M5LTW4-F1
#
_cell.length_a   1.000
_cell.length_b   1.000
_cell.length_c   1.000
_cell.angle_alpha   90.00
_cell.angle_beta   90.00
_cell.angle_gamma   90.00
#
_symmetry.space_group_name_H-M   'P 1'
#
loop_
_entity.id
_entity.type
_entity.pdbx_description
1 polymer ?
#
loop_
_entity_poly.entity_id
_entity_poly.type
_entity_poly.pdbx_seq_one_letter_code
_entity_poly.pdbx_strand_id
1 'polypeptide(L)'
;MTDTHPAPTTVRRIDVPESGELAQLAAVFEDLQYVLRCCEHLVTALGGPESGPVRVDADPALVEALWTGALIGYVRCFSGRTKTMTTDDLTSLELDGDVSGFHDMVFKLRDHYASRHVNPRESYSIGVAQSNDGTPRGVAVVSTPRPLVDETTVRLLGRVAYSLSGLVDARMKKSQNDVLGVAHGMTAGQLEGLPLVHLDGSGEAVPEDAVTRDGTADGPGN
;
A
#
# COMPACT_ATOMS: atom_id res chain seq x y z
N MET A 1 -24.35 18.62 30.58
CA MET A 1 -24.05 19.76 29.69
C MET A 1 -22.91 19.31 28.81
N THR A 2 -23.20 18.97 27.56
CA THR A 2 -22.19 18.65 26.55
C THR A 2 -21.68 19.96 25.98
N ASP A 3 -20.45 20.34 26.32
CA ASP A 3 -19.73 21.45 25.69
C ASP A 3 -19.43 21.07 24.24
N THR A 4 -20.30 21.49 23.32
CA THR A 4 -20.03 21.42 21.89
C THR A 4 -19.17 22.64 21.55
N HIS A 5 -17.85 22.50 21.63
CA HIS A 5 -16.96 23.53 21.10
C HIS A 5 -17.23 23.72 19.60
N PRO A 6 -17.29 24.98 19.12
CA PRO A 6 -17.48 25.24 17.69
C PRO A 6 -16.35 24.60 16.88
N ALA A 7 -16.69 24.04 15.72
CA ALA A 7 -15.72 23.40 14.86
C ALA A 7 -14.59 24.39 14.49
N PRO A 8 -13.32 23.95 14.49
CA PRO A 8 -12.20 24.82 14.17
C PRO A 8 -12.34 25.36 12.74
N THR A 9 -12.22 26.68 12.59
CA THR A 9 -12.41 27.38 11.31
C THR A 9 -11.12 27.63 10.54
N THR A 10 -9.96 27.44 11.19
CA THR A 10 -8.64 27.61 10.57
C THR A 10 -7.69 26.52 11.05
N VAL A 11 -6.86 26.01 10.13
CA VAL A 11 -5.77 25.08 10.43
C VAL A 11 -4.46 25.77 10.07
N ARG A 12 -3.46 25.65 10.94
CA ARG A 12 -2.16 26.30 10.81
C ARG A 12 -1.07 25.23 10.77
N ARG A 13 -0.07 25.40 9.91
CA ARG A 13 1.06 24.48 9.80
C ARG A 13 2.05 24.72 10.93
N ILE A 14 2.36 23.68 11.68
CA ILE A 14 3.36 23.70 12.74
C ILE A 14 4.57 22.84 12.31
N ASP A 15 5.73 23.48 12.21
CA ASP A 15 6.98 22.84 11.77
C ASP A 15 7.94 22.71 12.97
N VAL A 16 7.70 21.70 13.82
CA VAL A 16 8.47 21.39 15.03
C VAL A 16 8.98 19.95 14.95
N PRO A 17 10.02 19.55 15.71
CA PRO A 17 10.53 18.18 15.65
C PRO A 17 9.45 17.10 15.83
N GLU A 18 8.49 17.33 16.74
CA GLU A 18 7.36 16.44 17.04
C GLU A 18 6.43 16.27 15.84
N SER A 19 6.20 17.32 15.03
CA SER A 19 5.36 17.21 13.84
C SER A 19 6.06 16.43 12.72
N GLY A 20 7.39 16.44 12.69
CA GLY A 20 8.20 15.59 11.82
C GLY A 20 8.08 14.10 12.16
N GLU A 21 8.00 13.73 13.43
CA GLU A 21 7.77 12.35 13.86
C GLU A 21 6.35 11.89 13.49
N LEU A 22 5.34 12.72 13.75
CA LEU A 22 3.95 12.43 13.38
C LEU A 22 3.80 12.21 11.87
N ALA A 23 4.42 13.04 11.05
CA ALA A 23 4.38 12.91 9.59
C ALA A 23 4.98 11.58 9.10
N GLN A 24 6.06 11.11 9.74
CA GLN A 24 6.68 9.82 9.41
C GLN A 24 5.80 8.65 9.82
N LEU A 25 5.20 8.70 11.02
CA LEU A 25 4.26 7.68 11.47
C LEU A 25 3.02 7.61 10.56
N ALA A 26 2.49 8.76 10.12
CA ALA A 26 1.38 8.82 9.18
C ALA A 26 1.73 8.19 7.82
N ALA A 27 2.95 8.42 7.32
CA ALA A 27 3.42 7.79 6.08
C ALA A 27 3.51 6.27 6.18
N VAL A 28 4.06 5.76 7.31
CA VAL A 28 4.11 4.32 7.59
C VAL A 28 2.71 3.73 7.72
N PHE A 29 1.80 4.44 8.39
CA PHE A 29 0.41 3.99 8.52
C PHE A 29 -0.26 3.84 7.15
N GLU A 30 -0.09 4.80 6.25
CA GLU A 30 -0.64 4.72 4.88
C GLU A 30 -0.02 3.56 4.08
N ASP A 31 1.29 3.33 4.19
CA ASP A 31 1.95 2.17 3.58
C ASP A 31 1.32 0.85 4.10
N LEU A 32 1.04 0.73 5.40
CA LEU A 32 0.36 -0.43 5.98
C LEU A 32 -1.10 -0.57 5.51
N GLN A 33 -1.85 0.53 5.40
CA GLN A 33 -3.22 0.51 4.87
C GLN A 33 -3.24 0.07 3.40
N TYR A 34 -2.24 0.47 2.61
CA TYR A 34 -2.06 -0.01 1.25
C TYR A 34 -1.79 -1.52 1.20
N VAL A 35 -0.89 -2.03 2.06
CA VAL A 35 -0.62 -3.48 2.18
C VAL A 35 -1.90 -4.26 2.51
N LEU A 36 -2.69 -3.78 3.47
CA LEU A 36 -3.94 -4.43 3.87
C LEU A 36 -4.94 -4.49 2.71
N ARG A 37 -5.14 -3.38 1.97
CA ARG A 37 -5.98 -3.35 0.76
C ARG A 37 -5.52 -4.34 -0.29
N CYS A 38 -4.21 -4.41 -0.56
CA CYS A 38 -3.66 -5.40 -1.49
C CYS A 38 -3.94 -6.84 -1.02
N CYS A 39 -3.76 -7.13 0.28
CA CYS A 39 -4.04 -8.45 0.84
C CYS A 39 -5.52 -8.83 0.75
N GLU A 40 -6.45 -7.90 1.01
CA GLU A 40 -7.89 -8.11 0.88
C GLU A 40 -8.28 -8.47 -0.57
N HIS A 41 -7.79 -7.70 -1.53
CA HIS A 41 -8.01 -7.99 -2.95
C HIS A 41 -7.40 -9.33 -3.37
N LEU A 42 -6.20 -9.66 -2.87
CA LEU A 42 -5.54 -10.94 -3.14
C LEU A 42 -6.30 -12.12 -2.55
N VAL A 43 -6.79 -12.05 -1.31
CA VAL A 43 -7.62 -13.13 -0.73
C VAL A 43 -8.87 -13.35 -1.56
N THR A 44 -9.50 -12.28 -2.04
CA THR A 44 -10.68 -12.38 -2.92
C THR A 44 -10.33 -13.00 -4.27
N ALA A 45 -9.21 -12.60 -4.87
CA ALA A 45 -8.76 -13.12 -6.15
C ALA A 45 -8.34 -14.61 -6.08
N LEU A 46 -7.69 -15.01 -4.99
CA LEU A 46 -7.20 -16.39 -4.80
C LEU A 46 -8.32 -17.34 -4.32
N GLY A 47 -9.27 -16.84 -3.53
CA GLY A 47 -10.36 -17.62 -2.93
C GLY A 47 -11.55 -17.89 -3.86
N GLY A 48 -11.34 -17.98 -5.18
CA GLY A 48 -12.40 -18.26 -6.15
C GLY A 48 -13.26 -19.47 -5.74
N PRO A 49 -14.57 -19.51 -6.08
CA PRO A 49 -15.49 -20.48 -5.50
C PRO A 49 -15.07 -21.92 -5.82
N GLU A 50 -14.73 -22.69 -4.78
CA GLU A 50 -14.52 -24.15 -4.83
C GLU A 50 -15.77 -24.92 -5.32
N SER A 51 -16.95 -24.29 -5.35
CA SER A 51 -18.25 -24.94 -5.54
C SER A 51 -19.17 -24.27 -6.57
N GLY A 52 -18.68 -23.34 -7.39
CA GLY A 52 -19.47 -22.67 -8.43
C GLY A 52 -19.24 -23.28 -9.82
N PRO A 53 -20.23 -23.24 -10.74
CA PRO A 53 -20.08 -23.79 -12.09
C PRO A 53 -19.08 -23.02 -12.98
N VAL A 54 -18.52 -21.90 -12.50
CA VAL A 54 -17.54 -21.09 -13.20
C VAL A 54 -16.46 -20.67 -12.20
N ARG A 55 -15.26 -21.27 -12.27
CA ARG A 55 -14.05 -20.67 -11.72
C ARG A 55 -13.74 -19.45 -12.58
N VAL A 56 -13.85 -18.25 -12.02
CA VAL A 56 -13.24 -17.08 -12.64
C VAL A 56 -11.75 -17.25 -12.40
N ASP A 57 -10.99 -17.59 -13.43
CA ASP A 57 -9.53 -17.67 -13.31
C ASP A 57 -9.03 -16.30 -12.82
N ALA A 58 -8.29 -16.31 -11.70
CA ALA A 58 -7.66 -15.11 -11.19
C ALA A 58 -6.64 -14.63 -12.23
N ASP A 59 -6.75 -13.37 -12.67
CA ASP A 59 -5.79 -12.78 -13.60
C ASP A 59 -4.39 -12.81 -12.96
N PRO A 60 -3.44 -13.60 -13.50
CA PRO A 60 -2.10 -13.71 -12.93
C PRO A 60 -1.36 -12.37 -12.85
N ALA A 61 -1.63 -11.46 -13.79
CA ALA A 61 -1.01 -10.14 -13.79
C ALA A 61 -1.54 -9.27 -12.64
N LEU A 62 -2.84 -9.35 -12.35
CA LEU A 62 -3.44 -8.68 -11.21
C LEU A 62 -2.88 -9.22 -9.89
N VAL A 63 -2.79 -10.54 -9.73
CA VAL A 63 -2.23 -11.19 -8.54
C VAL A 63 -0.78 -10.75 -8.34
N GLU A 64 0.05 -10.76 -9.39
CA GLU A 64 1.43 -10.30 -9.31
C GLU A 64 1.54 -8.81 -8.95
N ALA A 65 0.72 -7.96 -9.56
CA ALA A 65 0.74 -6.52 -9.31
C ALA A 65 0.39 -6.19 -7.86
N LEU A 66 -0.69 -6.79 -7.33
CA LEU A 66 -1.12 -6.62 -5.95
C LEU A 66 -0.08 -7.16 -4.97
N TRP A 67 0.49 -8.33 -5.25
CA TRP A 67 1.50 -8.94 -4.39
C TRP A 67 2.78 -8.11 -4.36
N THR A 68 3.26 -7.66 -5.52
CA THR A 68 4.43 -6.78 -5.62
C THR A 68 4.19 -5.46 -4.88
N GLY A 69 3.01 -4.87 -5.02
CA GLY A 69 2.60 -3.66 -4.29
C GLY A 69 2.64 -3.87 -2.77
N ALA A 70 2.07 -4.97 -2.28
CA ALA A 70 2.07 -5.33 -0.86
C ALA A 70 3.50 -5.52 -0.32
N LEU A 71 4.38 -6.22 -1.05
CA LEU A 71 5.78 -6.42 -0.67
C LEU A 71 6.54 -5.08 -0.57
N ILE A 72 6.35 -4.19 -1.54
CA ILE A 72 6.99 -2.87 -1.56
C ILE A 72 6.49 -2.01 -0.39
N GLY A 73 5.17 -1.92 -0.20
CA GLY A 73 4.55 -1.15 0.89
C GLY A 73 5.04 -1.64 2.26
N TYR A 74 5.06 -2.96 2.46
CA TYR A 74 5.56 -3.54 3.71
C TYR A 74 7.03 -3.19 3.97
N VAL A 75 7.92 -3.38 2.97
CA VAL A 75 9.35 -3.07 3.15
C VAL A 75 9.60 -1.58 3.34
N ARG A 76 8.79 -0.69 2.75
CA ARG A 76 8.86 0.76 2.99
C ARG A 76 8.65 1.13 4.45
N CYS A 77 7.80 0.40 5.18
CA CYS A 77 7.56 0.63 6.60
C CYS A 77 8.85 0.53 7.45
N PHE A 78 9.78 -0.33 7.03
CA PHE A 78 11.04 -0.63 7.73
C PHE A 78 12.28 -0.01 7.06
N SER A 79 12.11 0.68 5.93
CA SER A 79 13.22 1.26 5.17
C SER A 79 13.13 2.78 5.15
N GLY A 80 14.27 3.45 5.35
CA GLY A 80 14.35 4.90 5.40
C GLY A 80 15.45 5.41 6.32
N ARG A 81 15.71 6.73 6.26
CA ARG A 81 16.73 7.38 7.11
C ARG A 81 16.37 7.41 8.59
N THR A 82 15.08 7.28 8.92
CA THR A 82 14.56 7.52 10.26
C THR A 82 14.18 6.23 11.00
N LYS A 83 14.14 5.07 10.33
CA LYS A 83 13.82 3.76 10.91
C LYS A 83 12.60 3.81 11.86
N THR A 84 11.52 4.43 11.41
CA THR A 84 10.27 4.58 12.18
C THR A 84 9.71 3.24 12.67
N MET A 85 9.97 2.17 11.90
CA MET A 85 9.78 0.81 12.35
C MET A 85 11.08 0.00 12.33
N THR A 86 11.17 -0.94 13.27
CA THR A 86 12.31 -1.85 13.44
C THR A 86 11.85 -3.28 13.64
N THR A 87 12.79 -4.24 13.59
CA THR A 87 12.48 -5.65 13.88
C THR A 87 11.99 -5.86 15.32
N ASP A 88 12.41 -5.02 16.27
CA ASP A 88 11.95 -5.08 17.66
C ASP A 88 10.44 -4.84 17.77
N ASP A 89 9.88 -4.04 16.85
CA ASP A 89 8.44 -3.80 16.77
C ASP A 89 7.68 -5.09 16.46
N LEU A 90 8.25 -5.98 15.66
CA LEU A 90 7.64 -7.28 15.36
C LEU A 90 7.63 -8.18 16.59
N THR A 91 8.70 -8.18 17.37
CA THR A 91 8.78 -8.93 18.63
C THR A 91 7.73 -8.45 19.64
N SER A 92 7.41 -7.16 19.63
CA SER A 92 6.38 -6.58 20.50
C SER A 92 4.95 -6.97 20.16
N LEU A 93 4.69 -7.54 18.97
CA LEU A 93 3.34 -7.90 18.54
C LEU A 93 2.79 -9.19 19.16
N GLU A 94 3.62 -9.98 19.84
CA GLU A 94 3.24 -11.25 20.48
C GLU A 94 2.46 -12.21 19.55
N LEU A 95 2.78 -12.19 18.25
CA LEU A 95 2.17 -13.08 17.26
C LEU A 95 2.78 -14.48 17.32
N ASP A 96 1.94 -15.51 17.18
CA ASP A 96 2.40 -16.89 17.10
C ASP A 96 3.22 -17.16 15.83
N GLY A 97 4.29 -17.93 15.97
CA GLY A 97 5.13 -18.39 14.86
C GLY A 97 6.40 -17.57 14.64
N ASP A 98 7.12 -17.89 13.57
CA ASP A 98 8.38 -17.23 13.21
C ASP A 98 8.14 -15.94 12.40
N VAL A 99 7.73 -14.87 13.10
CA VAL A 99 7.45 -13.56 12.48
C VAL A 99 8.71 -12.92 11.92
N SER A 100 9.85 -13.08 12.59
CA SER A 100 11.13 -12.54 12.13
C SER A 100 11.61 -13.24 10.86
N GLY A 101 11.52 -14.57 10.80
CA GLY A 101 11.82 -15.32 9.58
C GLY A 101 10.86 -14.98 8.43
N PHE A 102 9.58 -14.76 8.73
CA PHE A 102 8.61 -14.26 7.74
C PHE A 102 8.99 -12.88 7.21
N HIS A 103 9.37 -11.94 8.10
CA HIS A 103 9.83 -10.61 7.72
C HIS A 103 11.04 -10.66 6.79
N ASP A 104 12.06 -11.45 7.11
CA ASP A 104 13.24 -11.64 6.28
C ASP A 104 12.89 -12.24 4.91
N MET A 105 11.92 -13.16 4.88
CA MET A 105 11.42 -13.75 3.65
C MET A 105 10.71 -12.70 2.77
N VAL A 106 9.89 -11.83 3.35
CA VAL A 106 9.22 -10.73 2.63
C VAL A 106 10.22 -9.77 2.00
N PHE A 107 11.32 -9.42 2.70
CA PHE A 107 12.40 -8.62 2.13
C PHE A 107 13.05 -9.28 0.91
N LYS A 108 13.36 -10.58 1.00
CA LYS A 108 13.92 -11.36 -0.11
C LYS A 108 12.96 -11.43 -1.29
N LEU A 109 11.66 -11.60 -1.04
CA LEU A 109 10.65 -11.59 -2.10
C LEU A 109 10.57 -10.22 -2.77
N ARG A 110 10.51 -9.13 -2.01
CA ARG A 110 10.53 -7.76 -2.56
C ARG A 110 11.73 -7.58 -3.48
N ASP A 111 12.93 -7.94 -3.02
CA ASP A 111 14.16 -7.84 -3.82
C ASP A 111 14.11 -8.69 -5.10
N HIS A 112 13.47 -9.86 -5.03
CA HIS A 112 13.26 -10.73 -6.18
C HIS A 112 12.32 -10.09 -7.22
N TYR A 113 11.15 -9.61 -6.80
CA TYR A 113 10.16 -8.99 -7.70
C TYR A 113 10.62 -7.62 -8.25
N ALA A 114 11.45 -6.89 -7.50
CA ALA A 114 12.03 -5.61 -7.95
C ALA A 114 13.36 -5.77 -8.70
N SER A 115 13.82 -7.00 -8.94
CA SER A 115 15.12 -7.24 -9.57
C SER A 115 15.11 -6.83 -11.03
N ARG A 116 16.13 -6.05 -11.43
CA ARG A 116 16.42 -5.76 -12.85
C ARG A 116 17.18 -6.88 -13.56
N HIS A 117 17.65 -7.88 -12.82
CA HIS A 117 18.59 -8.89 -13.30
C HIS A 117 17.99 -10.30 -13.37
N VAL A 118 16.89 -10.54 -12.68
CA VAL A 118 16.23 -11.84 -12.59
C VAL A 118 14.77 -11.67 -12.96
N ASN A 119 14.25 -12.51 -13.86
CA ASN A 119 12.82 -12.52 -14.16
C ASN A 119 12.07 -13.19 -12.98
N PRO A 120 11.11 -12.49 -12.33
CA PRO A 120 10.35 -13.07 -11.22
C PRO A 120 9.30 -14.09 -11.66
N ARG A 121 8.97 -14.15 -12.96
CA ARG A 121 7.91 -15.00 -13.51
C ARG A 121 8.42 -16.35 -13.98
N GLU A 122 9.60 -16.39 -14.58
CA GLU A 122 10.13 -17.60 -15.21
C GLU A 122 11.64 -17.70 -15.02
N SER A 123 12.14 -18.94 -14.92
CA SER A 123 13.55 -19.25 -15.16
C SER A 123 13.73 -19.88 -16.53
N TYR A 124 14.83 -19.55 -17.20
CA TYR A 124 15.18 -20.11 -18.50
C TYR A 124 16.45 -20.97 -18.40
N SER A 125 16.42 -22.14 -19.04
CA SER A 125 17.59 -22.98 -19.28
C SER A 125 17.82 -23.14 -20.77
N ILE A 126 19.05 -22.91 -21.23
CA ILE A 126 19.42 -23.01 -22.63
C ILE A 126 20.28 -24.26 -22.81
N GLY A 127 19.80 -25.20 -23.62
CA GLY A 127 20.48 -26.45 -23.95
C GLY A 127 20.84 -26.51 -25.43
N VAL A 128 21.85 -27.31 -25.78
CA VAL A 128 22.17 -27.65 -27.16
C VAL A 128 21.57 -29.02 -27.47
N ALA A 129 20.74 -29.10 -28.50
CA ALA A 129 20.23 -30.36 -29.00
C ALA A 129 21.33 -31.08 -29.78
N GLN A 130 21.59 -32.34 -29.43
CA GLN A 130 22.66 -33.16 -30.00
C GLN A 130 22.05 -34.35 -30.76
N SER A 131 22.54 -34.66 -31.96
CA SER A 131 22.20 -35.92 -32.64
C SER A 131 22.89 -37.11 -31.99
N ASN A 132 22.44 -38.33 -32.27
CA ASN A 132 22.99 -39.56 -31.70
C ASN A 132 24.49 -39.77 -32.00
N ASP A 133 25.03 -39.09 -33.02
CA ASP A 133 26.44 -39.09 -33.40
C ASP A 133 27.28 -38.04 -32.63
N GLY A 134 26.67 -37.30 -31.71
CA GLY A 134 27.33 -36.27 -30.92
C GLY A 134 27.37 -34.88 -31.57
N THR A 135 26.85 -34.72 -32.79
CA THR A 135 26.89 -33.43 -33.50
C THR A 135 25.83 -32.47 -32.93
N PRO A 136 26.16 -31.20 -32.63
CA PRO A 136 25.16 -30.19 -32.25
C PRO A 136 24.26 -29.87 -33.45
N ARG A 137 22.94 -29.97 -33.25
CA ARG A 137 21.92 -29.78 -34.30
C ARG A 137 21.00 -28.59 -34.07
N GLY A 138 20.95 -28.06 -32.85
CA GLY A 138 20.10 -26.93 -32.53
C GLY A 138 20.25 -26.46 -31.10
N VAL A 139 19.44 -25.46 -30.75
CA VAL A 139 19.35 -24.91 -29.39
C VAL A 139 17.92 -25.13 -28.90
N ALA A 140 17.78 -25.61 -27.67
CA ALA A 140 16.52 -25.71 -26.95
C ALA A 140 16.49 -24.64 -25.85
N VAL A 141 15.37 -23.92 -25.78
CA VAL A 141 15.09 -22.99 -24.68
C VAL A 141 13.98 -23.60 -23.85
N VAL A 142 14.26 -23.88 -22.58
CA VAL A 142 13.30 -24.42 -21.63
C VAL A 142 12.94 -23.31 -20.65
N SER A 143 11.67 -22.90 -20.64
CA SER A 143 11.12 -22.01 -19.62
C SER A 143 10.46 -22.83 -18.51
N THR A 144 10.60 -22.35 -17.28
CA THR A 144 9.91 -22.92 -16.10
C THR A 144 9.22 -21.77 -15.37
N PRO A 145 7.88 -21.72 -15.41
CA PRO A 145 7.12 -20.74 -14.66
C PRO A 145 7.32 -20.90 -13.16
N ARG A 146 7.37 -19.78 -12.45
CA ARG A 146 7.39 -19.74 -10.99
C ARG A 146 5.96 -19.66 -10.47
N PRO A 147 5.65 -20.32 -9.34
CA PRO A 147 4.31 -20.26 -8.77
C PRO A 147 3.99 -18.83 -8.30
N LEU A 148 2.71 -18.46 -8.40
CA LEU A 148 2.18 -17.26 -7.77
C LEU A 148 2.14 -17.43 -6.25
N VAL A 149 1.93 -16.32 -5.54
CA VAL A 149 1.71 -16.34 -4.09
C VAL A 149 0.44 -17.15 -3.75
N ASP A 150 0.51 -17.93 -2.67
CA ASP A 150 -0.63 -18.67 -2.15
C ASP A 150 -1.40 -17.85 -1.10
N GLU A 151 -2.66 -18.23 -0.87
CA GLU A 151 -3.57 -17.53 0.04
C GLU A 151 -3.05 -17.51 1.50
N THR A 152 -2.36 -18.56 1.95
CA THR A 152 -1.84 -18.62 3.33
C THR A 152 -0.78 -17.56 3.54
N THR A 153 0.14 -17.41 2.58
CA THR A 153 1.17 -16.37 2.61
C THR A 153 0.56 -14.97 2.60
N VAL A 154 -0.47 -14.73 1.80
CA VAL A 154 -1.19 -13.44 1.76
C VAL A 154 -1.86 -13.14 3.12
N ARG A 155 -2.55 -14.12 3.71
CA ARG A 155 -3.20 -13.96 5.02
C ARG A 155 -2.20 -13.68 6.13
N LEU A 156 -1.03 -14.32 6.10
CA LEU A 156 0.04 -14.07 7.07
C LEU A 156 0.57 -12.64 6.96
N LEU A 157 0.83 -12.15 5.75
CA LEU A 157 1.21 -10.74 5.54
C LEU A 157 0.15 -9.78 6.09
N GLY A 158 -1.12 -10.05 5.77
CA GLY A 158 -2.26 -9.27 6.27
C GLY A 158 -2.33 -9.22 7.80
N ARG A 159 -2.15 -10.36 8.49
CA ARG A 159 -2.14 -10.42 9.96
C ARG A 159 -1.02 -9.56 10.55
N VAL A 160 0.19 -9.68 10.01
CA VAL A 160 1.34 -8.88 10.48
C VAL A 160 1.11 -7.39 10.22
N ALA A 161 0.68 -7.00 9.02
CA ALA A 161 0.40 -5.60 8.67
C ALA A 161 -0.70 -4.98 9.54
N TYR A 162 -1.74 -5.75 9.87
CA TYR A 162 -2.81 -5.31 10.75
C TYR A 162 -2.31 -5.04 12.18
N SER A 163 -1.54 -5.97 12.75
CA SER A 163 -0.94 -5.81 14.07
C SER A 163 0.00 -4.61 14.14
N LEU A 164 0.83 -4.41 13.11
CA LEU A 164 1.69 -3.24 12.98
C LEU A 164 0.90 -1.93 12.87
N SER A 165 -0.25 -1.94 12.19
CA SER A 165 -1.11 -0.76 12.06
C SER A 165 -1.63 -0.30 13.43
N GLY A 166 -2.00 -1.25 14.31
CA GLY A 166 -2.39 -0.95 15.68
C GLY A 166 -1.26 -0.33 16.51
N LEU A 167 -0.03 -0.84 16.36
CA LEU A 167 1.15 -0.28 17.02
C LEU A 167 1.45 1.15 16.55
N VAL A 168 1.38 1.39 15.23
CA VAL A 168 1.64 2.71 14.64
C VAL A 168 0.54 3.70 15.03
N ASP A 169 -0.73 3.31 15.03
CA ASP A 169 -1.83 4.16 15.50
C ASP A 169 -1.64 4.62 16.95
N ALA A 170 -1.21 3.71 17.85
CA ALA A 170 -0.89 4.06 19.23
C ALA A 170 0.26 5.09 19.32
N ARG A 171 1.31 4.95 18.49
CA ARG A 171 2.41 5.92 18.41
C ARG A 171 1.94 7.27 17.84
N MET A 172 1.09 7.25 16.82
CA MET A 172 0.50 8.46 16.23
C MET A 172 -0.30 9.24 17.26
N LYS A 173 -1.15 8.58 18.06
CA LYS A 173 -1.90 9.24 19.15
C LYS A 173 -0.99 9.93 20.15
N LYS A 174 0.12 9.29 20.53
CA LYS A 174 1.12 9.89 21.41
C LYS A 174 1.74 11.13 20.74
N SER A 175 2.25 10.98 19.52
CA SER A 175 2.91 12.06 18.79
C SER A 175 1.96 13.24 18.50
N GLN A 176 0.67 12.98 18.24
CA GLN A 176 -0.37 14.02 18.14
C GLN A 176 -0.50 14.83 19.43
N ASN A 177 -0.51 14.16 20.60
CA ASN A 177 -0.56 14.83 21.89
C ASN A 177 0.70 15.66 22.16
N ASP A 178 1.87 15.17 21.73
CA ASP A 178 3.15 15.89 21.87
C ASP A 178 3.12 17.19 21.03
N VAL A 179 2.67 17.12 19.77
CA VAL A 179 2.48 18.30 18.91
C VAL A 179 1.46 19.27 19.50
N LEU A 180 0.34 18.76 20.03
CA LEU A 180 -0.69 19.58 20.67
C LEU A 180 -0.16 20.25 21.94
N GLY A 181 0.67 19.56 22.72
CA GLY A 181 1.34 20.11 23.89
C GLY A 181 2.26 21.28 23.55
N VAL A 182 3.04 21.16 22.47
CA VAL A 182 3.85 22.28 21.95
C VAL A 182 2.96 23.45 21.54
N ALA A 183 1.87 23.18 20.80
CA ALA A 183 0.93 24.22 20.38
C ALA A 183 0.25 24.94 21.56
N HIS A 184 -0.11 24.21 22.62
CA HIS A 184 -0.65 24.79 23.85
C HIS A 184 0.34 25.70 24.59
N GLY A 185 1.65 25.48 24.42
CA GLY A 185 2.69 26.36 24.96
C GLY A 185 2.87 27.66 24.18
N MET A 186 2.27 27.78 22.98
CA MET A 186 2.36 28.98 22.16
C MET A 186 1.35 30.06 22.60
N THR A 187 1.76 31.31 22.49
CA THR A 187 0.84 32.45 22.61
C THR A 187 -0.07 32.55 21.38
N ALA A 188 -1.21 33.24 21.51
CA ALA A 188 -2.14 33.45 20.39
C ALA A 188 -1.46 34.09 19.16
N GLY A 189 -0.61 35.11 19.37
CA GLY A 189 0.11 35.76 18.27
C GLY A 189 1.13 34.85 17.58
N GLN A 190 1.74 33.91 18.31
CA GLN A 190 2.62 32.91 17.71
C GLN A 190 1.84 31.91 16.85
N LEU A 191 0.66 31.46 17.31
CA LEU A 191 -0.23 30.58 16.54
C LEU A 191 -0.78 31.29 15.29
N GLU A 192 -1.18 32.55 15.41
CA GLU A 192 -1.65 33.36 14.27
C GLU A 192 -0.56 33.64 13.24
N GLY A 193 0.70 33.70 13.68
CA GLY A 193 1.87 33.87 12.80
C GLY A 193 2.24 32.63 11.99
N LEU A 194 1.69 31.45 12.32
CA LEU A 194 1.96 30.22 11.57
C LEU A 194 1.29 30.25 10.18
N PRO A 195 1.88 29.59 9.16
CA PRO A 195 1.28 29.50 7.83
C PRO A 195 -0.10 28.84 7.88
N LEU A 196 -1.07 29.35 7.12
CA LEU A 196 -2.38 28.70 6.97
C LEU A 196 -2.24 27.42 6.14
N VAL A 197 -2.98 26.39 6.54
CA VAL A 197 -3.24 25.21 5.72
C VAL A 197 -4.61 25.40 5.09
N HIS A 198 -4.66 25.43 3.76
CA HIS A 198 -5.92 25.43 3.03
C HIS A 198 -6.53 24.04 3.10
N LEU A 199 -7.71 23.95 3.70
CA LEU A 199 -8.52 22.74 3.65
C LEU A 199 -9.34 22.81 2.36
N ASP A 200 -8.86 22.19 1.29
CA ASP A 200 -9.66 22.05 0.07
C ASP A 200 -10.78 21.04 0.35
N GLY A 201 -11.94 21.57 0.77
CA GLY A 201 -13.03 20.82 1.36
C GLY A 201 -14.40 21.45 1.12
N SER A 202 -14.64 21.94 -0.08
CA SER A 202 -15.99 22.11 -0.62
C SER A 202 -15.96 21.78 -2.10
N GLY A 203 -16.43 20.59 -2.46
CA GLY A 203 -16.90 20.36 -3.81
C GLY A 203 -17.96 21.42 -4.09
N GLU A 204 -17.61 22.37 -4.94
CA GLU A 204 -18.55 23.30 -5.51
C GLU A 204 -19.55 22.45 -6.29
N ALA A 205 -20.76 22.31 -5.73
CA ALA A 205 -21.89 21.76 -6.45
C ALA A 205 -22.07 22.64 -7.68
N VAL A 206 -21.67 22.15 -8.84
CA VAL A 206 -22.04 22.74 -10.13
C VAL A 206 -23.57 22.83 -10.11
N PRO A 207 -24.16 24.02 -10.23
CA PRO A 207 -25.61 24.13 -10.33
C PRO A 207 -26.06 23.39 -11.60
N GLU A 208 -26.81 22.31 -11.44
CA GLU A 208 -27.65 21.77 -12.50
C GLU A 208 -28.75 22.79 -12.78
N ASP A 209 -28.50 23.75 -13.66
CA ASP A 209 -29.54 24.50 -14.35
C ASP A 209 -29.02 25.10 -15.66
N ALA A 210 -29.01 24.27 -16.69
CA ALA A 210 -29.20 24.70 -18.08
C ALA A 210 -29.69 23.53 -18.95
N VAL A 211 -30.82 22.90 -18.55
CA VAL A 211 -31.68 22.22 -19.51
C VAL A 211 -32.72 23.24 -19.96
N THR A 212 -32.44 23.96 -21.04
CA THR A 212 -33.49 24.48 -21.92
C THR A 212 -33.61 23.56 -23.12
N ARG A 213 -34.60 22.67 -23.05
CA ARG A 213 -35.19 22.05 -24.23
C ARG A 213 -36.12 23.07 -24.89
N ASP A 214 -35.73 23.53 -26.06
CA ASP A 214 -36.63 23.89 -27.17
C ASP A 214 -35.73 23.87 -28.42
N GLY A 215 -35.86 22.97 -29.39
CA GLY A 215 -37.07 22.56 -30.07
C GLY A 215 -37.10 23.25 -31.43
N THR A 216 -36.41 22.72 -32.44
CA THR A 216 -36.84 22.80 -33.86
C THR A 216 -35.94 21.98 -34.77
N ALA A 217 -36.58 21.05 -35.48
CA ALA A 217 -36.06 20.41 -36.67
C ALA A 217 -36.00 21.42 -37.83
N ASP A 218 -34.94 21.36 -38.64
CA ASP A 218 -35.08 21.21 -40.09
C ASP A 218 -33.71 20.93 -40.74
N GLY A 219 -33.66 19.97 -41.66
CA GLY A 219 -32.61 19.91 -42.68
C GLY A 219 -32.87 20.97 -43.77
N PRO A 220 -32.24 20.92 -44.97
CA PRO A 220 -31.39 19.86 -45.54
C PRO A 220 -30.11 20.36 -46.26
N GLY A 221 -29.30 19.39 -46.72
CA GLY A 221 -28.57 19.46 -48.00
C GLY A 221 -27.17 20.09 -48.02
N ASN A 222 -26.12 19.26 -48.09
CA ASN A 222 -25.44 18.89 -49.35
C ASN A 222 -24.42 17.78 -49.06
#